data_AF-A0A109J4C6-F1
#
_entry.id   AF-A0A109J4C6-F1
#
_cell.length_a   1.000
_cell.length_b   1.000
_cell.length_c   1.000
_cell.angle_alpha   90.00
_cell.angle_beta   90.00
_cell.angle_gamma   90.00
#
_symmetry.space_group_name_H-M   'P 1'
#
loop_
_entity.id
_entity.type
_entity.pdbx_description
1 polymer ?
#
loop_
_entity_poly.entity_id
_entity_poly.type
_entity_poly.pdbx_seq_one_letter_code
_entity_poly.pdbx_strand_id
1 'polypeptide(L)'
;MTTFRSGVLVLCDSAKNGLRVRAIPGFDYDQRLADFKPTLKFAFDGKLLFTAEGETGSVGNNLAASEVQLEGDQAKQFVEAFASAKKQIAIDDGIADKPHLLTARGSTTSGAAIVACISKQGGQS
;
A
#
# COMPACT_ATOMS: atom_id res chain seq x y z
N MET A 1 -4.59 -19.38 12.65
CA MET A 1 -4.33 -17.93 12.63
C MET A 1 -2.99 -17.70 11.95
N THR A 2 -2.98 -17.17 10.72
CA THR A 2 -1.73 -16.77 10.04
C THR A 2 -1.26 -15.45 10.65
N THR A 3 -0.19 -15.48 11.42
CA THR A 3 0.49 -14.26 11.88
C THR A 3 1.22 -13.67 10.66
N PHE A 4 0.68 -12.58 10.11
CA PHE A 4 1.40 -11.81 9.10
C PHE A 4 2.69 -11.31 9.72
N ARG A 5 3.84 -11.76 9.20
CA ARG A 5 5.16 -11.36 9.68
C ARG A 5 5.77 -10.23 8.87
N SER A 6 5.44 -10.13 7.58
CA SER A 6 5.81 -9.03 6.71
C SER A 6 4.97 -9.03 5.44
N GLY A 7 5.00 -7.92 4.71
CA GLY A 7 4.37 -7.78 3.40
C GLY A 7 3.61 -6.48 3.23
N VAL A 8 2.88 -6.36 2.12
CA VAL A 8 2.04 -5.19 1.83
C VAL A 8 0.58 -5.60 1.71
N LEU A 9 -0.29 -4.83 2.34
CA LEU A 9 -1.73 -4.94 2.25
C LEU A 9 -2.27 -3.74 1.48
N VAL A 10 -3.10 -3.99 0.48
CA VAL A 10 -3.88 -2.96 -0.21
C VAL A 10 -5.34 -3.20 0.13
N LEU A 11 -5.94 -2.23 0.81
CA LEU A 11 -7.30 -2.31 1.32
C LEU A 11 -8.14 -1.26 0.62
N CYS A 12 -9.30 -1.67 0.12
CA CYS A 12 -10.31 -0.79 -0.41
C CYS A 12 -11.58 -0.98 0.43
N ASP A 13 -11.96 0.05 1.16
CA ASP A 13 -13.21 0.09 1.92
C ASP A 13 -14.23 0.82 1.06
N SER A 14 -15.30 0.14 0.64
CA SER A 14 -16.34 0.76 -0.19
C SER A 14 -17.07 1.93 0.50
N ALA A 15 -16.95 2.06 1.82
CA ALA A 15 -17.54 3.15 2.60
C ALA A 15 -16.58 4.34 2.81
N LYS A 16 -15.32 4.24 2.39
CA LYS A 16 -14.32 5.33 2.47
C LYS A 16 -13.78 5.63 1.08
N ASN A 17 -13.33 6.86 0.86
CA ASN A 17 -12.76 7.22 -0.43
C ASN A 17 -11.31 6.73 -0.53
N GLY A 18 -10.96 6.11 -1.65
CA GLY A 18 -9.60 5.75 -1.99
C GLY A 18 -9.14 4.37 -1.49
N LEU A 19 -7.82 4.21 -1.46
CA LEU A 19 -7.11 3.00 -1.09
C LEU A 19 -6.23 3.22 0.14
N ARG A 20 -6.23 2.25 1.03
CA ARG A 20 -5.26 2.19 2.11
C ARG A 20 -4.16 1.20 1.75
N VAL A 21 -2.93 1.67 1.70
CA VAL A 21 -1.76 0.79 1.52
C VAL A 21 -0.99 0.73 2.82
N ARG A 22 -0.78 -0.49 3.32
CA ARG A 22 -0.03 -0.75 4.55
C ARG A 22 1.15 -1.67 4.26
N ALA A 23 2.36 -1.19 4.52
CA ALA A 23 3.59 -1.96 4.39
C ALA A 23 4.11 -2.38 5.76
N ILE A 24 4.47 -3.65 5.92
CA ILE A 24 4.89 -4.29 7.18
C ILE A 24 6.29 -4.86 6.94
N PRO A 25 7.38 -4.16 7.32
CA PRO A 25 8.76 -4.62 7.11
C PRO A 25 9.13 -5.87 7.91
N GLY A 26 8.40 -6.14 9.00
CA GLY A 26 8.55 -7.36 9.80
C GLY A 26 9.54 -7.27 10.95
N PHE A 27 9.91 -6.06 11.35
CA PHE A 27 10.53 -5.78 12.64
C PHE A 27 9.50 -5.25 13.64
N ASP A 28 9.84 -5.33 14.92
CA ASP A 28 8.96 -4.90 16.00
C ASP A 28 8.80 -3.38 16.04
N TYR A 29 7.58 -2.93 16.33
CA TYR A 29 7.29 -1.53 16.52
C TYR A 29 8.04 -0.99 17.74
N ASP A 30 8.73 0.14 17.55
CA ASP A 30 9.47 0.87 18.56
C ASP A 30 8.78 2.22 18.81
N GLN A 31 8.74 2.70 20.06
CA GLN A 31 8.12 3.97 20.41
C GLN A 31 8.74 5.18 19.68
N ARG A 32 10.00 5.08 19.22
CA ARG A 32 10.64 6.11 18.39
C ARG A 32 9.96 6.30 17.03
N LEU A 33 9.15 5.34 16.60
CA LEU A 33 8.32 5.48 15.41
C LEU A 33 7.04 6.25 15.69
N ALA A 34 6.66 6.49 16.97
CA ALA A 34 5.49 7.30 17.27
C ALA A 34 5.67 8.70 16.65
N ASP A 35 4.61 9.18 16.00
CA ASP A 35 4.57 10.47 15.28
C ASP A 35 5.55 10.60 14.09
N PHE A 36 6.30 9.56 13.74
CA PHE A 36 7.09 9.55 12.51
C PHE A 36 6.17 9.52 11.29
N LYS A 37 6.39 10.45 10.35
CA LYS A 37 5.66 10.56 9.09
C LYS A 37 6.50 10.00 7.94
N PRO A 38 6.42 8.69 7.64
CA PRO A 38 7.22 8.10 6.57
C PRO A 38 6.75 8.62 5.22
N THR A 39 7.69 8.84 4.31
CA THR A 39 7.37 9.04 2.89
C THR A 39 7.43 7.70 2.18
N LEU A 40 6.27 7.13 1.86
CA LEU A 40 6.19 5.91 1.07
C LEU A 40 6.43 6.22 -0.41
N LYS A 41 7.11 5.32 -1.12
CA LYS A 41 7.36 5.45 -2.56
C LYS A 41 6.85 4.24 -3.30
N PHE A 42 6.13 4.49 -4.41
CA PHE A 42 5.46 3.45 -5.19
C PHE A 42 6.10 3.36 -6.57
N ALA A 43 6.68 2.22 -6.88
CA ALA A 43 7.25 1.94 -8.19
C ALA A 43 6.66 0.67 -8.80
N PHE A 44 6.38 0.72 -10.09
CA PHE A 44 5.79 -0.37 -10.86
C PHE A 44 6.66 -0.61 -12.09
N ASP A 45 7.05 -1.86 -12.30
CA ASP A 45 7.91 -2.31 -13.41
C ASP A 45 9.19 -1.47 -13.59
N GLY A 46 9.78 -1.02 -12.48
CA GLY A 46 11.03 -0.24 -12.46
C GLY A 46 10.85 1.27 -12.63
N LYS A 47 9.61 1.77 -12.76
CA LYS A 47 9.32 3.20 -12.82
C LYS A 47 8.71 3.69 -11.51
N LEU A 48 9.32 4.71 -10.90
CA LEU A 48 8.70 5.45 -9.80
C LEU A 48 7.45 6.16 -10.30
N LEU A 49 6.32 5.92 -9.64
CA LEU A 49 5.02 6.49 -9.98
C LEU A 49 4.77 7.77 -9.19
N PHE A 50 4.78 7.67 -7.86
CA PHE A 50 4.65 8.81 -6.95
C PHE A 50 5.18 8.46 -5.56
N THR A 51 5.23 9.48 -4.70
CA THR A 51 5.47 9.36 -3.26
C THR A 51 4.26 9.88 -2.50
N ALA A 52 4.02 9.36 -1.29
CA ALA A 52 2.95 9.82 -0.42
C ALA A 52 3.41 9.78 1.03
N GLU A 53 3.12 10.83 1.79
CA GLU A 53 3.35 10.85 3.23
C GLU A 53 2.32 9.97 3.92
N GLY A 54 2.77 9.14 4.84
CA GLY A 54 1.95 8.22 5.61
C GLY A 54 2.14 8.39 7.10
N GLU A 55 1.70 7.37 7.82
CA GLU A 55 1.79 7.28 9.27
C GLU A 55 2.42 5.94 9.65
N THR A 56 3.19 5.93 10.72
CA THR A 56 3.63 4.69 11.37
C THR A 56 2.55 4.16 12.29
N GLY A 57 2.58 2.85 12.50
CA GLY A 57 1.76 2.19 13.51
C GLY A 57 2.22 0.77 13.77
N SER A 58 1.46 0.07 14.61
CA SER A 58 1.70 -1.33 14.93
C SER A 58 0.57 -2.23 14.42
N VAL A 59 0.88 -3.42 13.95
CA VAL A 59 -0.10 -4.44 13.55
C VAL A 59 0.14 -5.79 14.20
N GLY A 60 -0.95 -6.51 14.51
CA GLY A 60 -0.89 -7.87 15.04
C GLY A 60 -0.04 -7.96 16.32
N ASN A 61 1.02 -8.76 16.27
CA ASN A 61 1.94 -8.99 17.37
C ASN A 61 2.99 -7.86 17.49
N ASN A 62 2.55 -6.60 17.55
CA ASN A 62 3.43 -5.42 17.67
C ASN A 62 4.44 -5.26 16.51
N LEU A 63 4.08 -5.61 15.27
CA LEU A 63 4.96 -5.37 14.13
C LEU A 63 4.82 -3.94 13.65
N ALA A 64 5.94 -3.29 13.34
CA ALA A 64 5.94 -1.96 12.73
C ALA A 64 5.24 -2.00 11.37
N ALA A 65 4.53 -0.93 11.05
CA ALA A 65 3.92 -0.73 9.74
C ALA A 65 3.95 0.75 9.36
N SER A 66 4.11 1.01 8.06
CA SER A 66 3.82 2.30 7.44
C SER A 66 2.50 2.19 6.68
N GLU A 67 1.61 3.14 6.89
CA GLU A 67 0.29 3.20 6.26
C GLU A 67 0.09 4.53 5.56
N VAL A 68 -0.54 4.48 4.37
CA VAL A 68 -1.00 5.68 3.67
C VAL A 68 -2.40 5.48 3.12
N GLN A 69 -3.21 6.53 3.21
CA GLN A 69 -4.49 6.63 2.52
C GLN A 69 -4.26 7.38 1.20
N LEU A 70 -4.35 6.67 0.08
CA LEU A 70 -4.30 7.22 -1.26
C LEU A 70 -5.71 7.62 -1.68
N GLU A 71 -5.89 8.85 -2.10
CA GLU A 71 -7.18 9.38 -2.56
C GLU A 71 -7.05 10.04 -3.94
N GLY A 72 -8.18 10.33 -4.58
CA GLY A 72 -8.24 11.04 -5.86
C GLY A 72 -7.32 10.46 -6.93
N ASP A 73 -6.46 11.32 -7.49
CA ASP A 73 -5.54 10.97 -8.56
C ASP A 73 -4.50 9.93 -8.14
N GLN A 74 -4.04 9.94 -6.88
CA GLN A 74 -3.05 8.96 -6.41
C GLN A 74 -3.66 7.56 -6.33
N ALA A 75 -4.90 7.44 -5.83
CA ALA A 75 -5.61 6.17 -5.81
C ALA A 75 -5.81 5.63 -7.22
N LYS A 76 -6.22 6.50 -8.16
CA LYS A 76 -6.43 6.15 -9.56
C LYS A 76 -5.13 5.70 -10.23
N GLN A 77 -4.06 6.48 -10.10
CA GLN A 77 -2.74 6.14 -10.64
C GLN A 77 -2.23 4.81 -10.07
N PHE A 78 -2.39 4.58 -8.76
CA PHE A 78 -2.00 3.32 -8.14
C PHE A 78 -2.74 2.14 -8.76
N VAL A 79 -4.07 2.21 -8.88
CA VAL A 79 -4.89 1.13 -9.43
C VAL A 79 -4.55 0.84 -10.88
N GLU A 80 -4.39 1.88 -11.70
CA GLU A 80 -4.03 1.75 -13.11
C GLU A 80 -2.65 1.11 -13.28
N ALA A 81 -1.66 1.55 -12.51
CA ALA A 81 -0.32 0.96 -12.50
C ALA A 81 -0.32 -0.47 -11.95
N PHE A 82 -1.08 -0.72 -10.88
CA PHE A 82 -1.22 -2.05 -10.30
C PHE A 82 -1.82 -3.05 -11.29
N ALA A 83 -2.91 -2.68 -11.96
CA ALA A 83 -3.58 -3.53 -12.95
C ALA A 83 -2.71 -3.78 -14.19
N SER A 84 -1.88 -2.81 -14.58
CA SER A 84 -1.03 -2.90 -15.78
C SER A 84 0.35 -3.50 -15.54
N ALA A 85 0.82 -3.57 -14.29
CA ALA A 85 2.14 -4.10 -13.96
C ALA A 85 2.28 -5.58 -14.32
N LYS A 86 3.42 -5.92 -14.93
CA LYS A 86 3.70 -7.26 -15.48
C LYS A 86 4.85 -7.97 -14.78
N LYS A 87 5.78 -7.22 -14.20
CA LYS A 87 7.05 -7.75 -13.67
C LYS A 87 7.10 -7.62 -12.17
N GLN A 88 7.01 -6.39 -11.65
CA GLN A 88 7.32 -6.12 -10.25
C GLN A 88 6.60 -4.89 -9.74
N ILE A 89 6.24 -4.92 -8.46
CA ILE A 89 5.80 -3.77 -7.69
C ILE A 89 6.81 -3.59 -6.56
N ALA A 90 7.36 -2.39 -6.41
CA ALA A 90 8.28 -2.03 -5.36
C ALA A 90 7.67 -0.92 -4.51
N ILE A 91 7.60 -1.14 -3.19
CA ILE A 91 7.06 -0.18 -2.23
C ILE A 91 8.11 0.09 -1.18
N ASP A 92 8.68 1.30 -1.19
CA ASP A 92 9.52 1.81 -0.11
C ASP A 92 8.58 2.29 1.00
N ASP A 93 8.73 1.74 2.21
CA ASP A 93 7.87 2.06 3.34
C ASP A 93 8.37 3.26 4.17
N GLY A 94 9.54 3.79 3.83
CA GLY A 94 10.15 4.94 4.49
C GLY A 94 10.68 4.68 5.91
N ILE A 95 10.60 3.45 6.42
CA ILE A 95 11.11 3.07 7.76
C ILE A 95 12.12 1.91 7.72
N ALA A 96 12.14 1.14 6.64
CA ALA A 96 13.12 0.09 6.40
C ALA A 96 14.18 0.53 5.37
N ASP A 97 15.38 -0.04 5.47
CA ASP A 97 16.49 0.27 4.55
C ASP A 97 16.26 -0.19 3.10
N LYS A 98 15.27 -1.06 2.88
CA LYS A 98 15.01 -1.69 1.58
C LYS A 98 13.51 -1.72 1.26
N PRO A 99 13.14 -1.54 -0.02
CA PRO A 99 11.74 -1.62 -0.43
C PRO A 99 11.20 -3.05 -0.39
N HIS A 100 9.89 -3.15 -0.21
CA HIS A 100 9.11 -4.36 -0.42
C HIS A 100 9.06 -4.68 -1.90
N LEU A 101 9.62 -5.82 -2.30
CA LEU A 101 9.53 -6.30 -3.68
C LEU A 101 8.42 -7.35 -3.79
N LEU A 102 7.38 -7.01 -4.54
CA LEU A 102 6.19 -7.82 -4.72
C LEU A 102 6.08 -8.26 -6.18
N THR A 103 5.60 -9.48 -6.39
CA THR A 103 5.20 -9.92 -7.74
C THR A 103 3.98 -9.13 -8.18
N ALA A 104 3.99 -8.62 -9.42
CA ALA A 104 2.83 -7.97 -10.00
C ALA A 104 1.67 -8.98 -10.13
N ARG A 105 0.59 -8.75 -9.39
CA ARG A 105 -0.63 -9.59 -9.37
C ARG A 105 -1.89 -8.82 -9.73
N GLY A 106 -1.78 -7.64 -10.33
CA GLY A 106 -2.96 -6.81 -10.64
C GLY A 106 -3.92 -7.41 -11.65
N SER A 107 -3.45 -8.30 -12.52
CA SER A 107 -4.28 -9.07 -13.46
C SER A 107 -5.05 -10.24 -12.80
N THR A 108 -4.83 -10.49 -11.51
CA THR A 108 -5.56 -11.54 -10.78
C THR A 108 -6.94 -11.07 -10.33
N THR A 109 -7.81 -12.01 -9.93
CA THR A 109 -9.14 -11.71 -9.38
C THR A 109 -9.09 -10.69 -8.25
N SER A 110 -8.07 -10.75 -7.39
CA SER A 110 -7.87 -9.79 -6.30
C SER A 110 -7.59 -8.38 -6.83
N GLY A 111 -6.82 -8.24 -7.90
CA GLY A 111 -6.57 -6.93 -8.51
C GLY A 111 -7.79 -6.35 -9.21
N ALA A 112 -8.55 -7.19 -9.93
CA ALA A 112 -9.84 -6.78 -10.49
C ALA A 112 -10.82 -6.30 -9.41
N ALA A 113 -10.83 -6.92 -8.22
CA ALA A 113 -11.66 -6.50 -7.11
C ALA A 113 -11.28 -5.11 -6.56
N ILE A 114 -9.97 -4.79 -6.47
CA ILE A 114 -9.51 -3.47 -6.04
C ILE A 114 -9.89 -2.39 -7.06
N VAL A 115 -9.69 -2.66 -8.36
CA VAL A 115 -10.12 -1.76 -9.44
C VAL A 115 -11.62 -1.50 -9.35
N ALA A 116 -12.42 -2.55 -9.24
CA ALA A 116 -13.88 -2.43 -9.15
C ALA A 116 -14.34 -1.66 -7.90
N CYS A 117 -13.63 -1.81 -6.77
CA CYS A 117 -13.96 -1.10 -5.53
C CYS A 117 -13.75 0.42 -5.68
N ILE A 118 -12.62 0.86 -6.25
CA ILE A 118 -12.37 2.28 -6.52
C ILE A 118 -13.37 2.87 -7.51
N SER A 119 -13.69 2.13 -8.58
CA SER A 119 -14.71 2.59 -9.55
C SER A 119 -16.09 2.76 -8.91
N LYS A 120 -16.44 1.99 -7.87
CA LYS A 120 -17.71 2.13 -7.16
C LYS A 120 -17.74 3.32 -6.21
N GLN A 121 -16.62 3.67 -5.57
CA GLN A 121 -16.52 4.86 -4.73
C GLN A 121 -16.73 6.14 -5.56
N GLY A 122 -16.18 6.19 -6.78
CA GLY A 122 -16.36 7.32 -7.71
C GLY A 122 -17.77 7.47 -8.31
N GLY A 123 -18.69 6.55 -8.04
CA GLY A 123 -20.08 6.58 -8.50
C GLY A 123 -21.08 7.18 -7.50
N GLN A 124 -20.63 7.61 -6.33
CA GLN A 124 -21.42 8.38 -5.37
C GLN A 124 -21.06 9.86 -5.53
N SER A 125 -21.62 10.49 -6.56
CA SER A 125 -21.62 11.95 -6.75
C SER A 125 -23.07 12.42 -6.82
#